data_AF-A0A210R636-F1
#
_entry.id   AF-A0A210R636-F1
#
_cell.length_a   1.000
_cell.length_b   1.000
_cell.length_c   1.000
_cell.angle_alpha   90.00
_cell.angle_beta   90.00
_cell.angle_gamma   90.00
#
_symmetry.space_group_name_H-M   'P 1'
#
loop_
_entity.id
_entity.type
_entity.pdbx_description
1 polymer ?
#
loop_
_entity_poly.entity_id
_entity_poly.type
_entity_poly.pdbx_seq_one_letter_code
_entity_poly.pdbx_strand_id
1 'polypeptide(L)'
;MFQLNVTEHRTDKPIKQPFDTSIINMDKEYDFLFKYLLIGDSGVGKSSLLLRFADDVFSDTYISTIGVDFKIRTVDVDNKVVRLQVWDTAGQDRFKSITASFYRGAHGIMLVYDVTDMSFQHVETWIKEVDRYGSCDHNMILVGNKSDLSGKRVVTYEKGKEFAEKLGISFMETSAKSSTNVETLFMTMAAEIKSTIAEDKLDTTGGVTVIVRNSSPVNKKSSWKCC
;
A
#
# COMPACT_ATOMS: atom_id res chain seq x y z
N MET A 1 -56.78 49.73 -36.72
CA MET A 1 -57.05 48.29 -36.88
C MET A 1 -55.79 47.65 -37.45
N PHE A 2 -55.05 46.73 -36.85
CA PHE A 2 -55.16 45.87 -35.67
C PHE A 2 -53.70 45.61 -35.20
N GLN A 3 -53.42 45.82 -33.91
CA GLN A 3 -52.93 44.85 -32.93
C GLN A 3 -51.47 44.34 -33.03
N LEU A 4 -50.80 44.49 -31.88
CA LEU A 4 -49.54 43.90 -31.44
C LEU A 4 -49.55 42.35 -31.51
N ASN A 5 -48.37 41.75 -31.69
CA ASN A 5 -47.97 40.61 -30.86
C ASN A 5 -46.46 40.33 -30.88
N VAL A 6 -45.95 40.11 -29.68
CA VAL A 6 -44.61 39.67 -29.27
C VAL A 6 -44.48 38.17 -29.50
N THR A 7 -43.32 37.65 -29.92
CA THR A 7 -42.68 36.47 -29.28
C THR A 7 -41.29 36.18 -29.83
N GLU A 8 -40.33 36.30 -28.91
CA GLU A 8 -38.98 35.76 -28.98
C GLU A 8 -39.05 34.24 -28.79
N HIS A 9 -38.56 33.44 -29.75
CA HIS A 9 -38.29 32.02 -29.53
C HIS A 9 -37.08 31.56 -30.35
N ARG A 10 -35.92 31.67 -29.70
CA ARG A 10 -34.71 30.93 -30.05
C ARG A 10 -34.96 29.45 -29.79
N THR A 11 -35.05 28.64 -30.85
CA THR A 11 -35.10 27.19 -30.74
C THR A 11 -33.73 26.62 -31.08
N ASP A 12 -32.89 26.44 -30.05
CA ASP A 12 -31.68 25.64 -30.16
C ASP A 12 -32.11 24.16 -30.32
N LYS A 13 -32.05 23.63 -31.54
CA LYS A 13 -32.14 22.18 -31.77
C LYS A 13 -30.81 21.53 -31.37
N PRO A 14 -30.79 20.52 -30.48
CA PRO A 14 -29.55 19.85 -30.14
C PRO A 14 -29.09 19.01 -31.34
N ILE A 15 -27.84 19.23 -31.76
CA ILE A 15 -27.15 18.38 -32.72
C ILE A 15 -26.96 17.02 -32.06
N LYS A 16 -27.81 16.04 -32.41
CA LYS A 16 -27.56 14.63 -32.10
C LYS A 16 -26.48 14.13 -33.07
N GLN A 17 -25.22 14.38 -32.74
CA GLN A 17 -24.17 13.48 -33.22
C GLN A 17 -24.40 12.12 -32.54
N PRO A 18 -24.28 10.98 -33.24
CA PRO A 18 -24.16 9.72 -32.55
C PRO A 18 -22.94 9.85 -31.65
N PHE A 19 -23.16 9.87 -30.33
CA PHE A 19 -22.08 9.63 -29.39
C PHE A 19 -21.58 8.24 -29.70
N ASP A 20 -20.45 8.19 -30.39
CA ASP A 20 -19.75 6.95 -30.63
C ASP A 20 -19.38 6.37 -29.26
N THR A 21 -20.06 5.28 -28.89
CA THR A 21 -19.84 4.55 -27.65
C THR A 21 -18.44 3.95 -27.56
N SER A 22 -17.61 4.14 -28.59
CA SER A 22 -16.18 3.81 -28.62
C SER A 22 -15.30 4.69 -27.71
N ILE A 23 -15.80 5.80 -27.13
CA ILE A 23 -15.01 6.70 -26.25
C ILE A 23 -15.03 6.31 -24.75
N ILE A 24 -15.62 5.18 -24.36
CA ILE A 24 -15.63 4.72 -22.93
C ILE A 24 -14.52 3.70 -22.59
N ASN A 25 -13.44 3.61 -23.37
CA ASN A 25 -12.26 2.85 -22.97
C ASN A 25 -11.00 3.71 -23.09
N MET A 26 -10.84 4.67 -22.19
CA MET A 26 -9.52 5.20 -21.88
C MET A 26 -8.76 4.14 -21.05
N ASP A 27 -7.86 3.42 -21.74
CA ASP A 27 -6.54 2.98 -21.28
C ASP A 27 -6.41 2.59 -19.80
N LYS A 28 -6.80 1.36 -19.44
CA LYS A 28 -6.23 0.75 -18.24
C LYS A 28 -4.83 0.24 -18.58
N GLU A 29 -3.83 1.10 -18.39
CA GLU A 29 -2.40 0.76 -18.48
C GLU A 29 -1.97 -0.32 -17.45
N TYR A 30 -2.82 -0.64 -16.48
CA TYR A 30 -2.59 -1.66 -15.45
C TYR A 30 -3.90 -2.33 -15.01
N ASP A 31 -3.82 -3.59 -14.58
CA ASP A 31 -4.94 -4.36 -14.01
C ASP A 31 -5.28 -3.91 -12.58
N PHE A 32 -4.25 -3.67 -11.77
CA PHE A 32 -4.39 -3.33 -10.34
C PHE A 32 -3.52 -2.13 -9.95
N LEU A 33 -4.02 -1.34 -9.00
CA LEU A 33 -3.28 -0.27 -8.33
C LEU A 33 -3.21 -0.59 -6.84
N PHE A 34 -2.03 -0.89 -6.32
CA PHE A 34 -1.83 -1.13 -4.89
C PHE A 34 -1.06 0.01 -4.25
N LYS A 35 -1.36 0.24 -2.97
CA LYS A 35 -0.84 1.36 -2.19
C LYS A 35 -0.16 0.83 -0.94
N TYR A 36 1.15 1.03 -0.83
CA TYR A 36 1.98 0.51 0.26
C TYR A 36 2.49 1.61 1.15
N LEU A 37 2.44 1.37 2.46
CA LEU A 37 3.01 2.26 3.44
C LEU A 37 4.19 1.57 4.14
N LEU A 38 5.37 2.18 4.08
CA LEU A 38 6.52 1.77 4.88
C LEU A 38 6.51 2.54 6.21
N ILE A 39 6.44 1.83 7.33
CA ILE A 39 6.45 2.39 8.69
C ILE A 39 7.49 1.69 9.56
N GLY A 40 7.90 2.35 10.64
CA GLY A 40 8.99 1.90 11.50
C GLY A 40 9.90 3.05 11.92
N ASP A 41 10.81 2.78 12.86
CA ASP A 41 11.68 3.79 13.46
C ASP A 41 12.59 4.50 12.43
N SER A 42 13.12 5.65 12.83
CA SER A 42 14.15 6.34 12.07
C SER A 42 15.40 5.47 11.96
N GLY A 43 16.00 5.38 10.77
CA GLY A 43 17.26 4.64 10.59
C GLY A 43 17.14 3.13 10.39
N VAL A 44 15.94 2.54 10.46
CA VAL A 44 15.75 1.10 10.20
C VAL A 44 15.93 0.70 8.72
N GLY A 45 15.93 1.68 7.81
CA GLY A 45 16.23 1.49 6.39
C GLY A 45 15.02 1.40 5.46
N LYS A 46 13.88 2.00 5.82
CA LYS A 46 12.68 2.10 4.96
C LYS A 46 12.98 2.73 3.60
N SER A 47 13.61 3.90 3.60
CA SER A 47 14.03 4.61 2.39
C SER A 47 15.03 3.80 1.58
N SER A 48 15.96 3.10 2.24
CA SER A 48 16.93 2.23 1.55
C SER A 48 16.25 1.04 0.88
N LEU A 49 15.23 0.44 1.50
CA LEU A 49 14.41 -0.60 0.87
C LEU A 49 13.64 -0.06 -0.33
N LEU A 50 13.01 1.12 -0.20
CA LEU A 50 12.29 1.74 -1.30
C LEU A 50 13.21 2.07 -2.48
N LEU A 51 14.36 2.69 -2.22
CA LEU A 51 15.33 3.03 -3.27
C LEU A 51 15.92 1.78 -3.91
N ARG A 52 16.24 0.75 -3.12
CA ARG A 52 16.74 -0.52 -3.67
C ARG A 52 15.68 -1.17 -4.56
N PHE A 53 14.42 -1.14 -4.15
CA PHE A 53 13.32 -1.69 -4.95
C PHE A 53 13.01 -0.86 -6.20
N ALA A 54 12.96 0.46 -6.10
CA ALA A 54 12.51 1.32 -7.20
C ALA A 54 13.61 1.57 -8.25
N ASP A 55 14.84 1.79 -7.79
CA ASP A 55 15.92 2.31 -8.62
C ASP A 55 17.16 1.38 -8.65
N ASP A 56 17.14 0.25 -7.91
CA ASP A 56 18.30 -0.63 -7.69
C ASP A 56 19.55 0.11 -7.16
N VAL A 57 19.33 1.10 -6.30
CA VAL A 57 20.36 1.94 -5.70
C VAL A 57 20.44 1.73 -4.19
N PHE A 58 21.66 1.79 -3.66
CA PHE A 58 21.91 1.85 -2.22
C PHE A 58 22.98 2.91 -1.91
N SER A 59 22.81 3.58 -0.77
CA SER A 59 23.77 4.54 -0.23
C SER A 59 24.03 4.24 1.24
N ASP A 60 25.30 4.14 1.62
CA ASP A 60 25.71 4.04 3.03
C ASP A 60 25.53 5.39 3.78
N THR A 61 25.24 6.49 3.06
CA THR A 61 25.03 7.80 3.69
C THR A 61 23.63 7.86 4.29
N TYR A 62 23.55 7.95 5.62
CA TYR A 62 22.28 8.16 6.29
C TYR A 62 21.80 9.60 6.11
N ILE A 63 20.74 9.76 5.33
CA ILE A 63 19.99 11.01 5.19
C ILE A 63 18.61 10.77 5.79
N SER A 64 18.25 11.56 6.80
CA SER A 64 16.92 11.42 7.42
C SER A 64 15.85 11.89 6.43
N THR A 65 14.83 11.07 6.19
CA THR A 65 13.66 11.45 5.40
C THR A 65 12.94 12.61 6.09
N ILE A 66 12.69 13.68 5.33
CA ILE A 66 11.90 14.82 5.80
C ILE A 66 10.49 14.62 5.25
N GLY A 67 9.51 14.36 6.13
CA GLY A 67 8.12 14.14 5.72
C GLY A 67 7.90 12.75 5.12
N VAL A 68 7.43 12.69 3.87
CA VAL A 68 7.05 11.46 3.15
C VAL A 68 7.61 11.51 1.74
N ASP A 69 8.27 10.43 1.30
CA ASP A 69 8.70 10.23 -0.09
C ASP A 69 7.77 9.24 -0.80
N PHE A 70 7.70 9.32 -2.12
CA PHE A 70 6.74 8.58 -2.93
C PHE A 70 7.37 8.06 -4.22
N LYS A 71 7.24 6.76 -4.46
CA LYS A 71 7.69 6.10 -5.69
C LYS A 71 6.56 5.27 -6.30
N ILE A 72 6.58 5.17 -7.63
CA ILE A 72 5.71 4.29 -8.39
C ILE A 72 6.58 3.28 -9.13
N ARG A 73 6.24 2.00 -9.03
CA ARG A 73 6.82 0.94 -9.86
C ARG A 73 5.72 0.03 -10.39
N THR A 74 5.76 -0.27 -11.67
CA THR A 74 4.84 -1.24 -12.30
C THR A 74 5.53 -2.60 -12.35
N VAL A 75 4.85 -3.65 -11.90
CA VAL A 75 5.35 -5.03 -11.83
C VAL A 75 4.34 -6.00 -12.43
N ASP A 76 4.79 -7.21 -12.82
CA ASP A 76 3.90 -8.30 -13.23
C ASP A 76 3.71 -9.29 -12.06
N VAL A 77 2.46 -9.52 -11.65
CA VAL A 77 2.09 -10.46 -10.58
C VAL A 77 1.07 -11.46 -11.12
N ASP A 78 1.51 -12.68 -11.40
CA ASP A 78 0.76 -13.74 -12.10
C ASP A 78 0.01 -13.24 -13.34
N ASN A 79 0.76 -12.71 -14.32
CA ASN A 79 0.26 -12.19 -15.60
C ASN A 79 -0.75 -11.04 -15.43
N LYS A 80 -0.56 -10.26 -14.37
CA LYS A 80 -1.35 -9.05 -14.12
C LYS A 80 -0.40 -7.88 -13.94
N VAL A 81 -0.66 -6.82 -14.68
CA VAL A 81 0.11 -5.58 -14.58
C VAL A 81 -0.36 -4.84 -13.33
N VAL A 82 0.50 -4.80 -12.32
CA VAL A 82 0.22 -4.16 -11.03
C VAL A 82 1.06 -2.90 -10.90
N ARG A 83 0.40 -1.76 -10.75
CA ARG A 83 1.05 -0.49 -10.41
C ARG A 83 1.14 -0.38 -8.89
N LEU A 84 2.35 -0.37 -8.37
CA LEU A 84 2.63 -0.17 -6.95
C LEU A 84 2.93 1.29 -6.69
N GLN A 85 2.17 1.88 -5.77
CA GLN A 85 2.41 3.20 -5.21
C GLN A 85 2.95 3.00 -3.79
N VAL A 86 4.18 3.45 -3.52
CA VAL A 86 4.83 3.20 -2.23
C VAL A 86 5.16 4.53 -1.56
N TRP A 87 4.68 4.69 -0.34
CA TRP A 87 4.95 5.82 0.53
C TRP A 87 6.00 5.43 1.56
N ASP A 88 7.16 6.09 1.51
CA ASP A 88 8.19 6.03 2.54
C ASP A 88 7.97 7.15 3.56
N THR A 89 7.89 6.79 4.84
CA THR A 89 7.57 7.74 5.91
C THR A 89 8.80 8.06 6.74
N ALA A 90 8.90 9.31 7.20
CA ALA A 90 9.88 9.65 8.22
C ALA A 90 9.56 8.87 9.51
N GLY A 91 10.55 8.12 10.01
CA GLY A 91 10.42 7.36 11.27
C GLY A 91 10.62 8.20 12.54
N GLN A 92 10.56 9.53 12.45
CA GLN A 92 10.70 10.43 13.60
C GLN A 92 9.35 10.88 14.13
N ASP A 93 9.21 10.92 15.46
CA ASP A 93 7.97 11.33 16.15
C ASP A 93 7.41 12.68 15.69
N ARG A 94 8.29 13.62 15.31
CA ARG A 94 7.92 14.97 14.87
C ARG A 94 7.07 15.00 13.59
N PHE A 95 6.98 13.91 12.85
CA PHE A 95 6.20 13.82 11.60
C PHE A 95 4.96 12.93 11.71
N LYS A 96 4.66 12.35 12.89
CA LYS A 96 3.53 11.44 13.10
C LYS A 96 2.15 12.02 12.77
N SER A 97 1.96 13.34 12.89
CA SER A 97 0.71 14.01 12.51
C SER A 97 0.50 14.09 10.99
N ILE A 98 1.57 14.04 10.20
CA ILE A 98 1.53 14.12 8.74
C ILE A 98 1.17 12.75 8.14
N THR A 99 1.48 11.67 8.85
CA THR A 99 1.35 10.30 8.34
C THR A 99 -0.07 9.73 8.40
N ALA A 100 -0.95 10.26 9.24
CA ALA A 100 -2.30 9.73 9.48
C ALA A 100 -3.14 9.56 8.20
N SER A 101 -3.00 10.48 7.23
CA SER A 101 -3.73 10.43 5.96
C SER A 101 -3.28 9.30 5.03
N PHE A 102 -2.04 8.80 5.19
CA PHE A 102 -1.48 7.75 4.33
C PHE A 102 -1.82 6.34 4.82
N TYR A 103 -2.16 6.18 6.10
CA TYR A 103 -2.71 4.92 6.62
C TYR A 103 -4.08 4.61 6.00
N ARG A 104 -4.91 5.65 5.78
CA ARG A 104 -6.24 5.49 5.20
C ARG A 104 -6.15 5.18 3.71
N GLY A 105 -6.54 3.97 3.33
CA GLY A 105 -6.51 3.49 1.94
C GLY A 105 -5.19 2.87 1.51
N ALA A 106 -4.27 2.61 2.45
CA ALA A 106 -3.19 1.66 2.23
C ALA A 106 -3.79 0.26 2.01
N HIS A 107 -3.37 -0.40 0.94
CA HIS A 107 -3.70 -1.80 0.68
C HIS A 107 -2.71 -2.74 1.38
N GLY A 108 -1.47 -2.27 1.56
CA GLY A 108 -0.39 -3.01 2.21
C GLY A 108 0.40 -2.14 3.17
N ILE A 109 0.77 -2.67 4.33
CA ILE A 109 1.60 -1.98 5.33
C ILE A 109 2.81 -2.85 5.65
N MET A 110 4.01 -2.30 5.47
CA MET A 110 5.27 -2.95 5.81
C MET A 110 5.83 -2.35 7.09
N LEU A 111 5.84 -3.13 8.17
CA LEU A 111 6.41 -2.78 9.46
C LEU A 111 7.90 -3.13 9.47
N VAL A 112 8.76 -2.13 9.37
CA VAL A 112 10.21 -2.32 9.25
C VAL A 112 10.91 -2.07 10.58
N TYR A 113 11.73 -3.03 11.01
CA TYR A 113 12.70 -2.87 12.09
C TYR A 113 14.10 -3.25 11.60
N ASP A 114 15.13 -2.89 12.38
CA ASP A 114 16.52 -3.27 12.13
C ASP A 114 16.90 -4.44 13.05
N VAL A 115 17.39 -5.55 12.47
CA VAL A 115 17.77 -6.75 13.23
C VAL A 115 18.96 -6.55 14.18
N THR A 116 19.67 -5.43 14.04
CA THR A 116 20.84 -5.04 14.83
C THR A 116 20.54 -3.99 15.91
N ASP A 117 19.28 -3.56 16.03
CA ASP A 117 18.88 -2.46 16.89
C ASP A 117 17.63 -2.79 17.75
N MET A 118 17.39 -1.97 18.77
CA MET A 118 16.25 -2.09 19.69
C MET A 118 14.90 -1.69 19.07
N SER A 119 14.88 -1.15 17.84
CA SER A 119 13.68 -0.79 17.07
C SER A 119 12.59 -1.88 17.02
N PHE A 120 12.96 -3.15 17.16
CA PHE A 120 11.99 -4.25 17.28
C PHE A 120 11.00 -4.06 18.45
N GLN A 121 11.45 -3.46 19.56
CA GLN A 121 10.58 -3.20 20.73
C GLN A 121 9.51 -2.15 20.44
N HIS A 122 9.72 -1.29 19.43
CA HIS A 122 8.77 -0.24 19.07
C HIS A 122 7.75 -0.69 18.01
N VAL A 123 7.87 -1.91 17.47
CA VAL A 123 6.92 -2.45 16.48
C VAL A 123 5.48 -2.43 17.01
N GLU A 124 5.26 -2.77 18.29
CA GLU A 124 3.93 -2.68 18.90
C GLU A 124 3.35 -1.26 18.93
N THR A 125 4.21 -0.25 19.05
CA THR A 125 3.80 1.16 18.98
C THR A 125 3.33 1.51 17.57
N TRP A 126 4.06 1.06 16.55
CA TRP A 126 3.67 1.25 15.15
C TRP A 126 2.37 0.53 14.79
N ILE A 127 2.16 -0.67 15.34
CA ILE A 127 0.89 -1.41 15.22
C ILE A 127 -0.27 -0.59 15.81
N LYS A 128 -0.11 -0.03 17.00
CA LYS A 128 -1.14 0.84 17.61
C LYS A 128 -1.43 2.09 16.77
N GLU A 129 -0.46 2.59 16.00
CA GLU A 129 -0.70 3.68 15.06
C GLU A 129 -1.51 3.21 13.83
N VAL A 130 -1.22 2.00 13.33
CA VAL A 130 -2.03 1.38 12.28
C VAL A 130 -3.48 1.21 12.73
N ASP A 131 -3.72 0.70 13.94
CA ASP A 131 -5.08 0.54 14.49
C ASP A 131 -5.79 1.88 14.68
N ARG A 132 -5.04 2.93 15.04
CA ARG A 132 -5.61 4.26 15.29
C ARG A 132 -6.03 4.98 14.01
N TYR A 133 -5.27 4.86 12.93
CA TYR A 133 -5.44 5.68 11.72
C TYR A 133 -5.82 4.89 10.47
N GLY A 134 -5.56 3.58 10.46
CA GLY A 134 -5.83 2.68 9.34
C GLY A 134 -7.28 2.23 9.24
N SER A 135 -7.62 1.66 8.08
CA SER A 135 -8.82 0.84 7.90
C SER A 135 -8.49 -0.63 8.14
N CYS A 136 -9.46 -1.46 8.53
CA CYS A 136 -9.26 -2.92 8.68
C CYS A 136 -8.96 -3.67 7.36
N ASP A 137 -8.89 -2.94 6.25
CA ASP A 137 -8.76 -3.45 4.88
C ASP A 137 -7.35 -3.29 4.29
N HIS A 138 -6.35 -3.73 5.05
CA HIS A 138 -4.96 -3.78 4.59
C HIS A 138 -4.33 -5.13 4.91
N ASN A 139 -3.38 -5.55 4.07
CA ASN A 139 -2.47 -6.64 4.36
C ASN A 139 -1.24 -6.07 5.08
N MET A 140 -0.65 -6.85 5.97
CA MET A 140 0.49 -6.41 6.78
C MET A 140 1.61 -7.44 6.76
N ILE A 141 2.84 -6.97 6.70
CA ILE A 141 4.05 -7.81 6.80
C ILE A 141 5.04 -7.17 7.76
N LEU A 142 5.65 -7.99 8.61
CA LEU A 142 6.78 -7.62 9.45
C LEU A 142 8.09 -7.83 8.69
N VAL A 143 8.97 -6.83 8.73
CA VAL A 143 10.22 -6.81 7.97
C VAL A 143 11.41 -6.57 8.89
N GLY A 144 12.28 -7.56 9.03
CA GLY A 144 13.58 -7.43 9.70
C GLY A 144 14.67 -7.05 8.71
N ASN A 145 15.00 -5.76 8.62
CA ASN A 145 16.00 -5.27 7.67
C ASN A 145 17.43 -5.34 8.23
N LYS A 146 18.42 -5.15 7.36
CA LYS A 146 19.87 -5.21 7.63
C LYS A 146 20.37 -6.60 8.03
N SER A 147 19.77 -7.65 7.48
CA SER A 147 20.15 -9.05 7.73
C SER A 147 21.59 -9.39 7.31
N ASP A 148 22.22 -8.56 6.47
CA ASP A 148 23.64 -8.65 6.11
C ASP A 148 24.59 -8.42 7.30
N LEU A 149 24.14 -7.72 8.34
CA LEU A 149 24.94 -7.40 9.53
C LEU A 149 24.82 -8.49 10.60
N SER A 150 24.99 -9.77 10.22
CA SER A 150 24.82 -10.92 11.11
C SER A 150 25.65 -10.84 12.40
N GLY A 151 26.87 -10.30 12.34
CA GLY A 151 27.74 -10.12 13.51
C GLY A 151 27.29 -9.04 14.51
N LYS A 152 26.30 -8.22 14.17
CA LYS A 152 25.72 -7.19 15.05
C LYS A 152 24.26 -7.50 15.41
N ARG A 153 23.77 -8.68 15.06
CA ARG A 153 22.38 -9.07 15.27
C ARG A 153 22.03 -9.10 16.76
N VAL A 154 20.95 -8.42 17.12
CA VAL A 154 20.36 -8.42 18.47
C VAL A 154 18.95 -9.00 18.50
N VAL A 155 18.31 -9.13 17.33
CA VAL A 155 17.01 -9.78 17.14
C VAL A 155 17.20 -11.02 16.29
N THR A 156 16.88 -12.20 16.84
CA THR A 156 16.96 -13.46 16.08
C THR A 156 15.81 -13.58 15.09
N TYR A 157 16.02 -14.38 14.03
CA TYR A 157 15.00 -14.65 13.04
C TYR A 157 13.75 -15.27 13.69
N GLU A 158 13.96 -16.21 14.61
CA GLU A 158 12.91 -16.92 15.35
C GLU A 158 12.06 -15.95 16.16
N LYS A 159 12.68 -14.96 16.82
CA LYS A 159 11.96 -13.96 17.60
C LYS A 159 11.06 -13.09 16.73
N GLY A 160 11.55 -12.67 15.56
CA GLY A 160 10.74 -11.92 14.59
C GLY A 160 9.59 -12.74 14.04
N LYS A 161 9.88 -14.00 13.67
CA LYS A 161 8.88 -14.95 13.14
C LYS A 161 7.78 -15.27 14.16
N GLU A 162 8.14 -15.64 15.38
CA GLU A 162 7.17 -15.92 16.45
C GLU A 162 6.28 -14.70 16.76
N PHE A 163 6.85 -13.50 16.70
CA PHE A 163 6.09 -12.28 16.90
C PHE A 163 5.09 -12.04 15.77
N ALA A 164 5.48 -12.21 14.52
CA ALA A 164 4.58 -12.10 13.38
C ALA A 164 3.47 -13.17 13.39
N GLU A 165 3.81 -14.42 13.75
CA GLU A 165 2.83 -15.50 13.92
C GLU A 165 1.78 -15.18 14.98
N LYS A 166 2.18 -14.59 16.12
CA LYS A 166 1.25 -14.13 17.17
C LYS A 166 0.26 -13.07 16.68
N LEU A 167 0.69 -12.22 15.75
CA LEU A 167 -0.14 -11.19 15.14
C LEU A 167 -0.94 -11.71 13.94
N GLY A 168 -0.59 -12.89 13.40
CA GLY A 168 -1.19 -13.43 12.19
C GLY A 168 -0.83 -12.67 10.93
N ILE A 169 0.39 -12.12 10.87
CA ILE A 169 0.94 -11.38 9.72
C ILE A 169 2.15 -12.10 9.15
N SER A 170 2.48 -11.84 7.88
CA SER A 170 3.66 -12.41 7.24
C SER A 170 4.95 -11.84 7.85
N PHE A 171 6.07 -12.57 7.71
CA PHE A 171 7.39 -12.14 8.16
C PHE A 171 8.47 -12.38 7.11
N MET A 172 9.39 -11.43 6.95
CA MET A 172 10.54 -11.56 6.06
C MET A 172 11.74 -10.79 6.61
N GLU A 173 12.93 -11.37 6.53
CA GLU A 173 14.17 -10.61 6.71
C GLU A 173 14.73 -10.14 5.37
N THR A 174 15.22 -8.91 5.33
CA THR A 174 15.71 -8.25 4.13
C THR A 174 17.06 -7.58 4.37
N SER A 175 17.78 -7.33 3.28
CA SER A 175 18.91 -6.40 3.27
C SER A 175 18.80 -5.50 2.06
N ALA A 176 18.55 -4.21 2.31
CA ALA A 176 18.65 -3.19 1.27
C ALA A 176 20.07 -3.10 0.66
N LYS A 177 21.10 -3.43 1.46
CA LYS A 177 22.51 -3.36 1.05
C LYS A 177 22.86 -4.43 0.03
N SER A 178 22.58 -5.69 0.34
CA SER A 178 22.85 -6.84 -0.54
C SER A 178 21.69 -7.17 -1.49
N SER A 179 20.61 -6.38 -1.47
CA SER A 179 19.35 -6.64 -2.18
C SER A 179 18.64 -7.95 -1.79
N THR A 180 19.04 -8.59 -0.69
CA THR A 180 18.47 -9.86 -0.24
C THR A 180 17.00 -9.67 0.12
N ASN A 181 16.12 -10.46 -0.53
CA ASN A 181 14.67 -10.48 -0.33
C ASN A 181 13.94 -9.15 -0.58
N VAL A 182 14.60 -8.13 -1.16
CA VAL A 182 13.95 -6.84 -1.39
C VAL A 182 12.85 -6.97 -2.44
N GLU A 183 13.15 -7.53 -3.62
CA GLU A 183 12.12 -7.77 -4.64
C GLU A 183 11.01 -8.68 -4.11
N THR A 184 11.39 -9.78 -3.44
CA THR A 184 10.47 -10.76 -2.88
C THR A 184 9.49 -10.11 -1.89
N LEU A 185 9.94 -9.21 -1.03
CA LEU A 185 9.09 -8.50 -0.07
C LEU A 185 7.91 -7.77 -0.76
N PHE A 186 8.22 -6.96 -1.78
CA PHE A 186 7.19 -6.18 -2.49
C PHE A 186 6.27 -7.08 -3.33
N MET A 187 6.82 -8.10 -3.97
CA MET A 187 6.04 -9.04 -4.78
C MET A 187 5.12 -9.93 -3.94
N THR A 188 5.59 -10.41 -2.78
CA THR A 188 4.78 -11.20 -1.84
C THR A 188 3.59 -10.38 -1.35
N MET A 189 3.80 -9.13 -0.94
CA MET A 189 2.70 -8.25 -0.55
C MET A 189 1.68 -8.03 -1.69
N ALA A 190 2.15 -7.88 -2.94
CA ALA A 190 1.27 -7.72 -4.09
C ALA A 190 0.42 -8.97 -4.34
N ALA A 191 1.02 -10.15 -4.26
CA ALA A 191 0.33 -11.42 -4.40
C ALA A 191 -0.70 -11.64 -3.28
N GLU A 192 -0.35 -11.33 -2.03
CA GLU A 192 -1.27 -11.44 -0.88
C GLU A 192 -2.49 -10.54 -1.05
N ILE A 193 -2.30 -9.26 -1.39
CA ILE A 193 -3.41 -8.31 -1.60
C ILE A 193 -4.29 -8.74 -2.78
N LYS A 194 -3.67 -9.18 -3.88
CA LYS A 194 -4.40 -9.71 -5.05
C LYS A 194 -5.26 -10.92 -4.67
N SER A 195 -4.73 -11.83 -3.86
CA SER A 195 -5.47 -12.99 -3.35
C SER A 195 -6.65 -12.56 -2.50
N THR A 196 -6.46 -11.60 -1.58
CA THR A 196 -7.56 -11.05 -0.76
C THR A 196 -8.68 -10.47 -1.62
N ILE A 197 -8.35 -9.68 -2.64
CA ILE A 197 -9.34 -9.09 -3.55
C ILE A 197 -10.07 -10.16 -4.39
N ALA A 198 -9.39 -11.25 -4.75
CA ALA A 198 -9.99 -12.35 -5.50
C ALA A 198 -10.99 -13.14 -4.65
N GLU A 199 -10.68 -13.37 -3.37
CA GLU A 199 -11.58 -14.04 -2.41
C GLU A 199 -12.86 -13.22 -2.19
N ASP A 200 -12.75 -11.89 -1.98
CA ASP A 200 -13.91 -11.00 -1.81
C ASP A 200 -14.87 -11.02 -3.01
N LYS A 201 -14.34 -11.21 -4.23
CA LYS A 201 -15.15 -11.29 -5.44
C LYS A 201 -15.92 -12.61 -5.56
N LEU A 202 -15.36 -13.71 -5.06
CA LEU A 202 -16.00 -15.03 -5.15
C LEU A 202 -17.22 -15.12 -4.22
N ASP A 203 -17.14 -14.52 -3.03
CA ASP A 203 -18.24 -14.50 -2.06
C ASP A 203 -19.45 -13.64 -2.50
N THR A 204 -19.24 -12.73 -3.46
CA THR A 204 -20.29 -11.81 -3.97
C THR A 204 -21.01 -12.36 -5.21
N THR A 205 -20.68 -13.56 -5.71
CA THR A 205 -21.22 -14.12 -6.97
C THR A 205 -22.65 -14.71 -6.84
N GLY A 206 -23.44 -14.19 -5.91
CA GLY A 206 -24.88 -14.42 -5.75
C GLY A 206 -25.73 -13.24 -6.21
N GLY A 207 -25.53 -12.74 -7.43
CA GLY A 207 -26.47 -11.85 -8.12
C GLY A 207 -26.27 -10.33 -7.96
N VAL A 208 -26.16 -9.67 -9.11
CA VAL A 208 -26.26 -8.22 -9.39
C VAL A 208 -24.99 -7.38 -9.19
N THR A 209 -24.64 -6.66 -10.26
CA THR A 209 -23.59 -5.63 -10.38
C THR A 209 -23.59 -4.65 -9.21
N VAL A 210 -22.49 -4.61 -8.44
CA VAL A 210 -22.26 -3.61 -7.40
C VAL A 210 -21.09 -2.71 -7.78
N ILE A 211 -21.40 -1.44 -8.03
CA ILE A 211 -20.47 -0.32 -7.92
C ILE A 211 -19.98 -0.30 -6.48
N VAL A 212 -18.67 -0.51 -6.27
CA VAL A 212 -18.06 -0.57 -4.94
C VAL A 212 -18.36 0.73 -4.17
N ARG A 213 -19.31 0.65 -3.24
CA ARG A 213 -19.53 1.59 -2.15
C ARG A 213 -19.49 0.79 -0.85
N ASN A 214 -18.66 1.28 0.07
CA ASN A 214 -18.40 0.78 1.43
C ASN A 214 -19.43 -0.20 1.99
N SER A 215 -18.98 -1.42 2.29
CA SER A 215 -19.62 -2.30 3.28
C SER A 215 -18.56 -3.08 4.06
N SER A 216 -18.80 -3.18 5.37
CA SER A 216 -17.97 -3.72 6.46
C SER A 216 -17.46 -5.16 6.26
N PRO A 217 -16.45 -5.62 7.05
CA PRO A 217 -15.57 -6.69 6.63
C PRO A 217 -16.12 -8.09 6.92
N VAL A 218 -15.85 -9.00 5.96
CA VAL A 218 -15.95 -10.46 6.11
C VAL A 218 -14.56 -11.02 6.48
N ASN A 219 -14.55 -12.16 7.16
CA ASN A 219 -13.45 -12.77 7.90
C ASN A 219 -12.26 -13.17 6.99
N LYS A 220 -11.10 -12.53 7.17
CA LYS A 220 -9.90 -12.64 6.30
C LYS A 220 -8.93 -13.74 6.74
N LYS A 221 -8.24 -14.33 5.77
CA LYS A 221 -7.13 -15.29 6.00
C LYS A 221 -5.84 -14.65 6.55
N SER A 222 -5.70 -13.32 6.52
CA SER A 222 -4.82 -12.61 7.45
C SER A 222 -5.63 -12.32 8.71
N SER A 223 -5.35 -13.00 9.81
CA SER A 223 -6.15 -12.91 11.04
C SER A 223 -5.97 -11.60 11.80
N TRP A 224 -5.23 -10.63 11.25
CA TRP A 224 -5.14 -9.29 11.82
C TRP A 224 -6.53 -8.67 11.91
N LYS A 225 -7.04 -8.54 13.14
CA LYS A 225 -8.29 -7.87 13.45
C LYS A 225 -7.94 -6.53 14.08
N CYS A 226 -8.29 -5.44 13.39
CA CYS A 226 -8.24 -4.10 13.98
C CYS A 226 -9.01 -4.11 15.30
N CYS A 227 -8.39 -3.58 16.36
CA CYS A 227 -9.01 -3.48 17.69
C CYS A 227 -10.07 -2.37 17.77
#